data_AF-A0A6B2LJ02-F1
#
_entry.id   AF-A0A6B2LJ02-F1
#
_cell.length_a   1.000
_cell.length_b   1.000
_cell.length_c   1.000
_cell.angle_alpha   90.00
_cell.angle_beta   90.00
_cell.angle_gamma   90.00
#
_symmetry.space_group_name_H-M   'P 1'
#
loop_
_entity.id
_entity.type
_entity.pdbx_description
1 polymer ?
#
loop_
_entity_poly.entity_id
_entity_poly.type
_entity_poly.pdbx_seq_one_letter_code
_entity_poly.pdbx_strand_id
1 'polypeptide(L)'
;MTLIDFDLFSKIQLEDLLKVGWTPGSPTSPSLLQFIKYYNHIHYLFKFLILSEINTQKRTKLVKKVIELGEQFVLLNNFNGLEQITSVLQHKSISKLNKVFSTLPSRYTDSLNKLIQLADSTNNFSKLRHMYSSSEPPSVPYLAIYLTDLWCTDMSLSDGNSEGINLNKLLKLSDILYDLRVSQQTG
;
A
#
# COMPACT_ATOMS: atom_id res chain seq x y z
N MET A 1 -10.54 9.81 0.45
CA MET A 1 -9.77 8.58 0.18
C MET A 1 -9.09 8.11 1.45
N THR A 2 -8.16 8.88 2.05
CA THR A 2 -7.50 8.48 3.31
C THR A 2 -8.45 8.07 4.42
N LEU A 3 -9.56 8.79 4.64
CA LEU A 3 -10.56 8.39 5.64
C LEU A 3 -11.18 7.01 5.36
N ILE A 4 -11.38 6.67 4.08
CA ILE A 4 -11.94 5.36 3.68
C ILE A 4 -10.86 4.28 3.82
N ASP A 5 -9.64 4.56 3.36
CA ASP A 5 -8.51 3.65 3.53
C ASP A 5 -8.30 3.32 5.02
N PHE A 6 -8.31 4.33 5.88
CA PHE A 6 -8.17 4.17 7.32
C PHE A 6 -9.36 3.41 7.94
N ASP A 7 -10.60 3.76 7.61
CA ASP A 7 -11.79 3.05 8.11
C ASP A 7 -11.80 1.56 7.73
N LEU A 8 -11.39 1.24 6.50
CA LEU A 8 -11.26 -0.16 6.06
C LEU A 8 -10.10 -0.86 6.79
N PHE A 9 -8.97 -0.18 6.97
CA PHE A 9 -7.81 -0.70 7.70
C PHE A 9 -8.12 -0.94 9.19
N SER A 10 -8.81 -0.02 9.86
CA SER A 10 -9.15 -0.13 11.29
C SER A 10 -10.16 -1.25 11.57
N LYS A 11 -10.91 -1.71 10.56
CA LYS A 11 -11.83 -2.85 10.65
C LYS A 11 -11.16 -4.22 10.53
N ILE A 12 -9.87 -4.26 10.16
CA ILE A 12 -9.12 -5.50 10.05
C ILE A 12 -8.75 -5.96 11.46
N GLN A 13 -9.21 -7.15 11.84
CA GLN A 13 -8.71 -7.84 13.03
C GLN A 13 -7.32 -8.40 12.71
N LEU A 14 -6.32 -7.98 13.46
CA LEU A 14 -4.92 -8.33 13.21
C LEU A 14 -4.67 -9.83 13.39
N GLU A 15 -5.43 -10.47 14.27
CA GLU A 15 -5.41 -11.91 14.50
C GLU A 15 -5.86 -12.69 13.27
N ASP A 16 -6.72 -12.10 12.43
CA ASP A 16 -7.12 -12.74 11.18
C ASP A 16 -5.98 -12.74 10.15
N LEU A 17 -5.01 -11.83 10.26
CA LEU A 17 -3.86 -11.80 9.34
C LEU A 17 -2.95 -13.01 9.52
N LEU A 18 -2.94 -13.62 10.72
CA LEU A 18 -2.26 -14.88 10.99
C LEU A 18 -2.99 -16.09 10.38
N LYS A 19 -4.30 -15.94 10.15
CA LYS A 19 -5.17 -17.00 9.61
C LYS A 19 -5.35 -16.89 8.11
N VAL A 20 -4.87 -15.82 7.47
CA VAL A 20 -4.84 -15.69 6.01
C VAL A 20 -4.03 -16.85 5.51
N GLY A 21 -4.71 -17.94 5.16
CA GLY A 21 -3.95 -19.07 4.67
C GLY A 21 -3.46 -18.72 3.30
N TRP A 22 -2.15 -18.67 3.21
CA TRP A 22 -1.38 -18.37 2.01
C TRP A 22 -1.42 -19.50 0.98
N THR A 23 -2.42 -20.38 1.13
CA THR A 23 -2.69 -21.59 0.37
C THR A 23 -4.15 -21.56 -0.10
N PRO A 24 -4.44 -22.08 -1.31
CA PRO A 24 -5.80 -22.13 -1.84
C PRO A 24 -6.77 -22.86 -0.89
N GLY A 25 -7.92 -22.24 -0.59
CA GLY A 25 -9.00 -22.83 0.23
C GLY A 25 -9.02 -22.37 1.68
N SER A 26 -8.06 -21.56 2.11
CA SER A 26 -8.01 -21.07 3.48
C SER A 26 -8.96 -19.90 3.75
N PRO A 27 -9.54 -19.81 4.97
CA PRO A 27 -10.38 -18.69 5.34
C PRO A 27 -9.59 -17.38 5.29
N THR A 28 -10.12 -16.38 4.58
CA THR A 28 -9.54 -15.03 4.54
C THR A 28 -10.47 -14.06 5.26
N SER A 29 -9.92 -13.14 6.04
CA SER A 29 -10.70 -12.11 6.75
C SER A 29 -11.59 -11.32 5.77
N PRO A 30 -12.91 -11.22 6.01
CA PRO A 30 -13.80 -10.39 5.19
C PRO A 30 -13.36 -8.92 5.13
N SER A 31 -12.89 -8.37 6.25
CA SER A 31 -12.38 -6.99 6.32
C SER A 31 -11.12 -6.80 5.47
N LEU A 32 -10.18 -7.76 5.51
CA LEU A 32 -8.99 -7.73 4.66
C LEU A 32 -9.36 -7.79 3.18
N LEU A 33 -10.28 -8.70 2.81
CA LEU A 33 -10.76 -8.81 1.43
C LEU A 33 -11.43 -7.51 0.98
N GLN A 34 -12.18 -6.84 1.85
CA GLN A 34 -12.80 -5.55 1.54
C GLN A 34 -11.75 -4.46 1.30
N PHE A 35 -10.72 -4.39 2.15
CA PHE A 35 -9.58 -3.47 1.99
C PHE A 35 -8.87 -3.69 0.65
N ILE A 36 -8.53 -4.94 0.32
CA ILE A 36 -7.86 -5.31 -0.95
C ILE A 36 -8.76 -5.00 -2.15
N LYS A 37 -10.06 -5.32 -2.08
CA LYS A 37 -11.02 -5.01 -3.14
C LYS A 37 -11.11 -3.51 -3.39
N TYR A 38 -11.15 -2.70 -2.32
CA TYR A 38 -11.17 -1.24 -2.44
C TYR A 38 -9.88 -0.72 -3.09
N TYR A 39 -8.72 -1.17 -2.61
CA TYR A 39 -7.43 -0.81 -3.20
C TYR A 39 -7.40 -1.10 -4.71
N ASN A 40 -7.81 -2.31 -5.12
CA ASN A 40 -7.83 -2.71 -6.52
C ASN A 40 -8.84 -1.90 -7.34
N HIS A 41 -10.04 -1.68 -6.81
CA HIS A 41 -11.07 -0.89 -7.47
C HIS A 41 -10.58 0.52 -7.79
N ILE A 42 -9.98 1.21 -6.81
CA ILE A 42 -9.45 2.56 -7.00
C ILE A 42 -8.26 2.57 -7.96
N HIS A 43 -7.34 1.59 -7.86
CA HIS A 43 -6.24 1.44 -8.79
C HIS A 43 -6.73 1.29 -10.25
N TYR A 44 -7.74 0.46 -10.48
CA TYR A 44 -8.37 0.33 -11.81
C TYR A 44 -9.11 1.60 -12.23
N LEU A 45 -9.81 2.26 -11.31
CA LEU A 45 -10.54 3.50 -11.58
C LEU A 45 -9.60 4.60 -12.08
N PHE A 46 -8.46 4.82 -11.43
CA PHE A 46 -7.49 5.82 -11.91
C PHE A 46 -6.93 5.47 -13.29
N LYS A 47 -6.55 4.20 -13.50
CA LYS A 47 -6.10 3.74 -14.82
C LYS A 47 -7.16 3.97 -15.88
N PHE A 48 -8.42 3.62 -15.60
CA PHE A 48 -9.55 3.83 -16.50
C PHE A 48 -9.75 5.32 -16.80
N LEU A 49 -9.81 6.17 -15.78
CA LEU A 49 -10.00 7.62 -15.95
C LEU A 49 -8.90 8.24 -16.83
N ILE A 50 -7.65 7.84 -16.64
CA ILE A 50 -6.54 8.35 -17.45
C ILE A 50 -6.63 7.81 -18.89
N LEU A 51 -6.82 6.50 -19.07
CA LEU A 51 -6.79 5.87 -20.40
C LEU A 51 -8.00 6.21 -21.27
N SER A 52 -9.16 6.42 -20.65
CA SER A 52 -10.42 6.73 -21.35
C SER A 52 -10.52 8.19 -21.80
N GLU A 53 -9.69 9.10 -21.28
CA GLU A 53 -9.66 10.50 -21.72
C GLU A 53 -8.87 10.65 -23.02
N ILE A 54 -9.58 10.99 -24.10
CA ILE A 54 -9.05 11.06 -25.46
C ILE A 54 -8.35 12.41 -25.69
N ASN A 55 -8.81 13.48 -25.05
CA ASN A 55 -8.21 14.80 -25.19
C ASN A 55 -6.90 14.89 -24.38
N THR A 56 -5.78 15.10 -25.07
CA THR A 56 -4.44 15.11 -24.45
C THR A 56 -4.30 16.18 -23.36
N GLN A 57 -4.89 17.37 -23.53
CA GLN A 57 -4.81 18.42 -22.52
C GLN A 57 -5.62 18.07 -21.27
N LYS A 58 -6.82 17.52 -21.43
CA LYS A 58 -7.63 17.02 -20.31
C LYS A 58 -6.95 15.85 -19.61
N ARG A 59 -6.39 14.90 -20.36
CA ARG A 59 -5.62 13.77 -19.81
C ARG A 59 -4.40 14.24 -19.00
N THR A 60 -3.71 15.27 -19.49
CA THR A 60 -2.58 15.89 -18.75
C THR A 60 -3.05 16.53 -17.45
N LYS A 61 -4.22 17.20 -17.44
CA LYS A 61 -4.82 17.72 -16.20
C LYS A 61 -5.19 16.61 -15.22
N LEU A 62 -5.68 15.46 -15.70
CA LEU A 62 -5.95 14.29 -14.87
C LEU A 62 -4.68 13.75 -14.23
N VAL A 63 -3.61 13.55 -15.00
CA VAL A 63 -2.32 13.08 -14.47
C VAL A 63 -1.76 14.04 -13.41
N LYS A 64 -1.84 15.35 -13.63
CA LYS A 64 -1.45 16.35 -12.62
C LYS A 64 -2.20 16.18 -11.31
N LYS A 65 -3.53 16.06 -11.37
CA LYS A 65 -4.37 15.84 -10.18
C LYS A 65 -4.02 14.53 -9.46
N VAL A 66 -3.70 13.48 -10.21
CA VAL A 66 -3.28 12.19 -9.65
C VAL A 66 -1.93 12.32 -8.93
N ILE A 67 -0.97 13.09 -9.48
CA ILE A 67 0.30 13.40 -8.80
C ILE A 67 0.04 14.21 -7.52
N GLU A 68 -0.80 15.24 -7.58
CA GLU A 68 -1.17 16.08 -6.41
C GLU A 68 -1.81 15.24 -5.30
N LEU A 69 -2.64 14.24 -5.65
CA LEU A 69 -3.18 13.29 -4.67
C LEU A 69 -2.08 12.47 -3.98
N GLY A 70 -1.06 12.02 -4.73
CA GLY A 70 0.10 11.33 -4.16
C GLY A 70 0.85 12.19 -3.14
N GLU A 71 1.02 13.49 -3.42
CA GLU A 71 1.61 14.45 -2.48
C GLU A 71 0.77 14.58 -1.21
N GLN A 72 -0.56 14.66 -1.34
CA GLN A 72 -1.47 14.69 -0.18
C GLN A 72 -1.41 13.39 0.64
N PHE A 73 -1.24 12.24 0.00
CA PHE A 73 -1.11 10.97 0.72
C PHE A 73 0.15 10.91 1.57
N VAL A 74 1.26 11.50 1.14
CA VAL A 74 2.47 11.66 1.97
C VAL A 74 2.17 12.51 3.21
N LEU A 75 1.51 13.67 3.02
CA LEU A 75 1.19 14.59 4.12
C LEU A 75 0.21 13.98 5.15
N LEU A 76 -0.64 13.06 4.71
CA LEU A 76 -1.66 12.42 5.53
C LEU A 76 -1.23 11.04 6.06
N ASN A 77 0.06 10.69 5.98
CA ASN A 77 0.59 9.37 6.38
C ASN A 77 -0.19 8.19 5.76
N ASN A 78 -0.69 8.35 4.53
CA ASN A 78 -1.41 7.32 3.79
C ASN A 78 -0.46 6.61 2.81
N PHE A 79 0.34 5.68 3.33
CA PHE A 79 1.34 4.95 2.54
C PHE A 79 0.70 3.97 1.56
N ASN A 80 -0.49 3.44 1.88
CA ASN A 80 -1.29 2.64 0.95
C ASN A 80 -1.69 3.46 -0.30
N GLY A 81 -2.21 4.67 -0.08
CA GLY A 81 -2.58 5.59 -1.14
C GLY A 81 -1.38 6.08 -1.96
N LEU A 82 -0.25 6.38 -1.29
CA LEU A 82 1.00 6.74 -1.96
C LEU A 82 1.43 5.65 -2.95
N GLU A 83 1.55 4.41 -2.47
CA GLU A 83 1.96 3.28 -3.31
C GLU A 83 0.95 3.06 -4.46
N GLN A 84 -0.35 3.17 -4.18
CA GLN A 84 -1.41 3.05 -5.18
C GLN A 84 -1.26 4.06 -6.32
N ILE A 85 -1.00 5.34 -6.01
CA ILE A 85 -0.83 6.36 -7.05
C ILE A 85 0.43 6.13 -7.87
N THR A 86 1.55 5.78 -7.20
CA THR A 86 2.80 5.52 -7.91
C THR A 86 2.69 4.31 -8.83
N SER A 87 2.04 3.23 -8.38
CA SER A 87 1.85 2.01 -9.19
C SER A 87 0.95 2.26 -10.40
N VAL A 88 -0.13 3.05 -10.25
CA VAL A 88 -0.96 3.51 -11.39
C VAL A 88 -0.11 4.25 -12.43
N LEU A 89 0.66 5.25 -12.00
CA LEU A 89 1.40 6.13 -12.92
C LEU A 89 2.60 5.43 -13.57
N GLN A 90 3.22 4.48 -12.88
CA GLN A 90 4.30 3.64 -13.41
C GLN A 90 3.80 2.50 -14.30
N HIS A 91 2.52 2.12 -14.19
CA HIS A 91 1.95 1.05 -15.00
C HIS A 91 2.23 1.25 -16.49
N LYS A 92 2.67 0.20 -17.19
CA LYS A 92 3.18 0.27 -18.59
C LYS A 92 2.23 0.97 -19.57
N SER A 93 0.91 0.83 -19.39
CA SER A 93 -0.09 1.49 -20.24
C SER A 93 -0.19 3.00 -20.01
N ILE A 94 0.17 3.47 -18.82
CA ILE A 94 0.16 4.87 -18.43
C ILE A 94 1.54 5.49 -18.72
N SER A 95 2.63 4.89 -18.25
CA SER A 95 3.98 5.46 -18.40
C SER A 95 4.43 5.65 -19.86
N LYS A 96 3.85 4.90 -20.81
CA LYS A 96 4.09 5.08 -22.27
C LYS A 96 3.33 6.23 -22.92
N LEU A 97 2.54 7.01 -22.16
CA LEU A 97 1.75 8.11 -22.67
C LEU A 97 2.61 9.37 -22.96
N ASN A 98 3.60 9.24 -23.83
CA ASN A 98 4.65 10.23 -24.08
C ASN A 98 4.14 11.66 -24.26
N LYS A 99 3.05 11.86 -25.04
CA LYS A 99 2.45 13.19 -25.27
C LYS A 99 1.96 13.88 -23.98
N VAL A 100 1.52 13.10 -22.99
CA VAL A 100 1.10 13.66 -21.69
C VAL A 100 2.32 13.99 -20.84
N PHE A 101 3.25 13.05 -20.69
CA PHE A 101 4.43 13.28 -19.86
C PHE A 101 5.35 14.36 -20.42
N SER A 102 5.45 14.51 -21.74
CA SER A 102 6.23 15.59 -22.38
C SER A 102 5.61 16.98 -22.22
N THR A 103 4.32 17.07 -21.88
CA THR A 103 3.61 18.34 -21.66
C THR A 103 3.39 18.65 -20.18
N LEU A 104 3.88 17.79 -19.28
CA LEU A 104 3.92 18.08 -17.86
C LEU A 104 4.96 19.19 -17.59
N PRO A 105 4.57 20.26 -16.86
CA PRO A 105 5.53 21.19 -16.29
C PRO A 105 6.53 20.46 -15.39
N SER A 106 7.78 20.92 -15.37
CA SER A 106 8.89 20.31 -14.62
C SER A 106 8.52 19.97 -13.17
N ARG A 107 7.83 20.89 -12.47
CA ARG A 107 7.39 20.67 -11.08
C ARG A 107 6.65 19.35 -10.86
N TYR A 108 5.80 18.94 -11.80
CA TYR A 108 5.02 17.71 -11.68
C TYR A 108 5.85 16.47 -11.99
N THR A 109 6.78 16.58 -12.94
CA THR A 109 7.74 15.52 -13.23
C THR A 109 8.65 15.28 -12.03
N ASP A 110 9.13 16.36 -11.38
CA ASP A 110 9.96 16.28 -10.18
C ASP A 110 9.17 15.70 -9.00
N SER A 111 7.93 16.13 -8.80
CA SER A 111 7.04 15.55 -7.78
C SER A 111 6.79 14.07 -8.02
N LEU A 112 6.49 13.67 -9.27
CA LEU A 112 6.29 12.26 -9.60
C LEU A 112 7.54 11.43 -9.30
N ASN A 113 8.72 11.90 -9.69
CA ASN A 113 9.97 11.20 -9.42
C ASN A 113 10.23 11.05 -7.92
N LYS A 114 9.93 12.09 -7.12
CA LYS A 114 9.99 12.02 -5.65
C LYS A 114 9.02 10.97 -5.11
N LEU A 115 7.76 11.00 -5.51
CA LEU A 115 6.76 10.02 -5.05
C LEU A 115 7.19 8.59 -5.37
N ILE A 116 7.66 8.34 -6.60
CA ILE A 116 8.21 7.04 -7.02
C ILE A 116 9.38 6.63 -6.13
N GLN A 117 10.28 7.57 -5.79
CA GLN A 117 11.42 7.28 -4.94
C GLN A 117 11.00 6.92 -3.50
N LEU A 118 9.93 7.52 -2.98
CA LEU A 118 9.40 7.22 -1.64
C LEU A 118 8.72 5.86 -1.58
N ALA A 119 8.00 5.47 -2.65
CA ALA A 119 7.30 4.19 -2.77
C ALA A 119 8.14 3.08 -3.44
N ASP A 120 9.44 3.31 -3.63
CA ASP A 120 10.31 2.41 -4.35
C ASP A 120 10.40 1.04 -3.67
N SER A 121 10.27 -0.03 -4.46
CA SER A 121 10.24 -1.41 -3.95
C SER A 121 11.63 -1.98 -3.68
N THR A 122 12.70 -1.27 -4.04
CA THR A 122 14.08 -1.69 -3.75
C THR A 122 14.31 -1.87 -2.25
N ASN A 123 15.13 -2.88 -1.91
CA ASN A 123 15.39 -3.28 -0.52
C ASN A 123 14.10 -3.45 0.29
N ASN A 124 13.10 -4.14 -0.29
CA ASN A 124 11.81 -4.44 0.36
C ASN A 124 11.11 -3.18 0.89
N PHE A 125 10.97 -2.17 0.03
CA PHE A 125 10.29 -0.91 0.36
C PHE A 125 10.93 -0.14 1.54
N SER A 126 12.25 -0.21 1.70
CA SER A 126 12.98 0.36 2.84
C SER A 126 12.62 1.81 3.18
N LYS A 127 12.48 2.69 2.18
CA LYS A 127 12.09 4.10 2.38
C LYS A 127 10.66 4.25 2.88
N LEU A 128 9.72 3.55 2.23
CA LEU A 128 8.31 3.57 2.61
C LEU A 128 8.14 3.04 4.05
N ARG A 129 8.84 1.95 4.40
CA ARG A 129 8.87 1.40 5.76
C ARG A 129 9.39 2.39 6.78
N HIS A 130 10.52 3.05 6.49
CA HIS A 130 11.10 4.05 7.39
C HIS A 130 10.15 5.24 7.61
N MET A 131 9.49 5.71 6.55
CA MET A 131 8.50 6.79 6.69
C MET A 131 7.31 6.35 7.54
N TYR A 132 6.81 5.14 7.33
CA TYR A 132 5.70 4.59 8.11
C TYR A 132 6.06 4.39 9.58
N SER A 133 7.22 3.80 9.89
CA SER A 133 7.67 3.60 11.28
C SER A 133 7.93 4.90 12.03
N SER A 134 8.24 5.98 11.30
CA SER A 134 8.48 7.32 11.87
C SER A 134 7.22 8.19 11.88
N SER A 135 6.09 7.68 11.39
CA SER A 135 4.84 8.44 11.30
C SER A 135 4.02 8.35 12.58
N GLU A 136 3.43 9.47 12.99
CA GLU A 136 2.46 9.47 14.09
C GLU A 136 1.09 8.94 13.60
N PRO A 137 0.39 8.15 14.42
CA PRO A 137 -0.99 7.76 14.13
C PRO A 137 -1.93 8.99 14.07
N PRO A 138 -3.01 8.93 13.27
CA PRO A 138 -3.40 7.81 12.41
C PRO A 138 -2.56 7.74 11.12
N SER A 139 -2.14 6.53 10.75
CA SER A 139 -1.41 6.25 9.50
C SER A 139 -1.93 4.99 8.84
N VAL A 140 -1.87 4.92 7.50
CA VAL A 140 -2.35 3.76 6.73
C VAL A 140 -1.16 3.06 6.08
N PRO A 141 -0.78 1.84 6.52
CA PRO A 141 0.32 1.10 5.93
C PRO A 141 -0.01 0.59 4.54
N TYR A 142 1.01 0.45 3.68
CA TYR A 142 0.89 -0.39 2.50
C TYR A 142 0.89 -1.87 2.93
N LEU A 143 -0.31 -2.41 3.14
CA LEU A 143 -0.52 -3.67 3.86
C LEU A 143 0.12 -4.89 3.18
N ALA A 144 0.34 -4.85 1.86
CA ALA A 144 0.97 -5.94 1.11
C ALA A 144 2.37 -6.30 1.63
N ILE A 145 3.10 -5.31 2.15
CA ILE A 145 4.41 -5.49 2.77
C ILE A 145 4.29 -6.38 4.02
N TYR A 146 3.39 -6.03 4.92
CA TYR A 146 3.17 -6.73 6.18
C TYR A 146 2.61 -8.13 5.96
N LEU A 147 1.71 -8.29 5.00
CA LEU A 147 1.22 -9.59 4.56
C LEU A 147 2.37 -10.48 4.08
N THR A 148 3.29 -9.93 3.29
CA THR A 148 4.48 -10.67 2.83
C THR A 148 5.39 -11.06 3.99
N ASP A 149 5.62 -10.18 4.95
CA ASP A 149 6.47 -10.45 6.11
C ASP A 149 5.87 -11.54 7.02
N LEU A 150 4.56 -11.49 7.25
CA LEU A 150 3.82 -12.53 7.98
C LEU A 150 3.95 -13.88 7.27
N TRP A 151 3.72 -13.93 5.96
CA TRP A 151 3.87 -15.15 5.18
C TRP A 151 5.28 -15.73 5.22
N CYS A 152 6.30 -14.89 4.98
CA CYS A 152 7.70 -15.31 5.01
C CYS A 152 8.09 -15.85 6.39
N THR A 153 7.62 -15.21 7.46
CA THR A 153 7.88 -15.67 8.84
C THR A 153 7.18 -17.00 9.10
N ASP A 154 5.93 -17.14 8.65
CA ASP A 154 5.14 -18.35 8.81
C ASP A 154 5.75 -19.56 8.11
N MET A 155 6.23 -19.36 6.88
CA MET A 155 6.84 -20.41 6.05
C MET A 155 8.27 -20.77 6.45
N SER A 156 9.01 -19.84 7.06
CA SER A 156 10.42 -20.06 7.41
C SER A 156 10.63 -20.71 8.77
N LEU A 157 9.62 -20.71 9.64
CA LEU A 157 9.71 -21.23 11.01
C LEU A 157 8.60 -22.26 11.26
N SER A 158 8.96 -23.41 11.84
CA SER A 158 7.97 -24.37 12.31
C SER A 158 7.16 -23.83 13.49
N ASP A 159 5.92 -24.26 13.63
CA ASP A 159 5.08 -23.91 14.79
C ASP A 159 5.59 -24.50 16.11
N GLY A 160 6.47 -25.50 16.03
CA GLY A 160 6.97 -26.25 17.16
C GLY A 160 7.14 -27.72 16.81
N ASN A 161 7.34 -28.54 17.83
CA ASN A 161 7.42 -30.00 17.74
C ASN A 161 6.76 -30.63 18.98
N SER A 162 6.96 -31.92 19.19
CA SER A 162 6.45 -32.65 20.37
C SER A 162 6.97 -32.11 21.71
N GLU A 163 8.04 -31.31 21.71
CA GLU A 163 8.68 -30.76 22.91
C GLU A 163 8.19 -29.35 23.25
N GLY A 164 7.46 -28.70 22.33
CA GLY A 164 6.85 -27.40 22.61
C GLY A 164 6.63 -26.53 21.38
N ILE A 165 6.12 -25.33 21.66
CA ILE A 165 5.80 -24.29 20.68
C ILE A 165 7.06 -23.47 20.37
N ASN A 166 7.21 -23.07 19.10
CA ASN A 166 8.30 -22.20 18.68
C ASN A 166 8.06 -20.74 19.09
N LEU A 167 8.53 -20.36 20.28
CA LEU A 167 8.39 -19.00 20.80
C LEU A 167 9.05 -17.94 19.90
N ASN A 168 10.13 -18.28 19.18
CA ASN A 168 10.78 -17.33 18.27
C ASN A 168 9.84 -16.89 17.13
N LYS A 169 9.09 -17.85 16.58
CA LYS A 169 8.07 -17.58 15.55
C LYS A 169 6.99 -16.65 16.08
N LEU A 170 6.46 -16.97 17.26
CA LEU A 170 5.40 -16.17 17.89
C LEU A 170 5.83 -14.73 18.17
N LEU A 171 7.04 -14.53 18.69
CA LEU A 171 7.58 -13.19 18.96
C LEU A 171 7.71 -12.38 17.67
N LYS A 172 8.30 -12.95 16.60
CA LYS A 172 8.43 -12.25 15.32
C LYS A 172 7.09 -11.87 14.69
N LEU A 173 6.11 -12.77 14.74
CA LEU A 173 4.76 -12.47 14.25
C LEU A 173 4.11 -11.38 15.10
N SER A 174 4.27 -11.43 16.42
CA SER A 174 3.77 -10.41 17.35
C SER A 174 4.35 -9.03 17.06
N ASP A 175 5.65 -8.94 16.78
CA ASP A 175 6.31 -7.66 16.46
C ASP A 175 5.70 -7.03 15.19
N ILE A 176 5.46 -7.83 14.15
CA ILE A 176 4.83 -7.36 12.90
C ILE A 176 3.40 -6.86 13.15
N LEU A 177 2.61 -7.58 13.96
CA LEU A 177 1.24 -7.17 14.28
C LEU A 177 1.21 -5.95 15.21
N TYR A 178 2.19 -5.80 16.09
CA TYR A 178 2.27 -4.67 17.02
C TYR A 178 2.39 -3.34 16.26
N ASP A 179 3.22 -3.29 15.22
CA ASP A 179 3.34 -2.10 14.36
C ASP A 179 2.00 -1.69 13.74
N LEU A 180 1.25 -2.67 13.21
CA LEU A 180 -0.09 -2.43 12.65
C LEU A 180 -1.09 -1.97 13.71
N ARG A 181 -1.01 -2.54 14.92
CA ARG A 181 -1.88 -2.20 16.06
C ARG A 181 -1.72 -0.75 16.47
N VAL A 182 -0.48 -0.26 16.54
CA VAL A 182 -0.19 1.14 16.91
C VAL A 182 -0.81 2.09 15.89
N SER A 183 -0.72 1.78 14.59
CA SER A 183 -1.32 2.63 13.54
C SER A 183 -2.84 2.63 13.50
N GLN A 184 -3.51 1.60 14.04
CA GLN A 184 -4.98 1.58 14.14
C GLN A 184 -5.51 2.47 15.27
N GLN A 185 -4.66 2.92 16.20
CA GLN A 185 -5.08 3.79 17.30
C GLN A 185 -5.27 5.23 16.79
N THR A 186 -6.43 5.80 17.06
CA THR A 186 -6.66 7.25 16.95
C THR A 186 -6.20 7.88 18.26
N GLY A 187 -5.32 8.89 18.19
CA GLY A 187 -4.94 9.70 19.35
C GLY A 187 -6.10 10.46 19.99
#